data_AF-A0A7C4UWD4-F1
#
_entry.id   AF-A0A7C4UWD4-F1
#
_cell.length_a   1.000
_cell.length_b   1.000
_cell.length_c   1.000
_cell.angle_alpha   90.00
_cell.angle_beta   90.00
_cell.angle_gamma   90.00
#
_symmetry.space_group_name_H-M   'P 1'
#
loop_
_entity.id
_entity.type
_entity.pdbx_description
1 polymer ?
#
loop_
_entity_poly.entity_id
_entity_poly.type
_entity_poly.pdbx_seq_one_letter_code
_entity_poly.pdbx_strand_id
1 'polypeptide(L)'
;MKIIKNDKLIKRNSRIGQWTTAGALLILGFGMYFSISDPTDPQRVAYSLLALVVGFILTQVGLYMGNRWGRSPRPDEQLDAGLKGLPGEFIMYH
;
A
#
# COMPACT_ATOMS: atom_id res chain seq x y z
N MET A 1 -12.39 24.29 14.90
CA MET A 1 -11.55 24.28 13.68
C MET A 1 -12.30 23.68 12.49
N LYS A 2 -12.17 24.28 11.29
CA LYS A 2 -12.71 23.74 10.02
C LYS A 2 -11.60 22.98 9.29
N ILE A 3 -11.82 21.72 8.93
CA ILE A 3 -10.82 20.88 8.25
C ILE A 3 -11.31 20.63 6.82
N ILE A 4 -10.50 21.04 5.84
CA ILE A 4 -10.76 20.80 4.42
C ILE A 4 -9.76 19.74 3.96
N LYS A 5 -10.28 18.54 3.67
CA LYS A 5 -9.47 17.39 3.30
C LYS A 5 -9.80 16.86 1.92
N ASN A 6 -8.78 16.39 1.19
CA ASN A 6 -8.98 15.77 -0.11
C ASN A 6 -9.33 14.28 -0.01
N ASP A 7 -10.55 13.97 0.43
CA ASP A 7 -11.04 12.59 0.59
C ASP A 7 -10.96 11.77 -0.69
N LYS A 8 -11.08 12.41 -1.87
CA LYS A 8 -11.01 11.75 -3.16
C LYS A 8 -9.61 11.21 -3.44
N LEU A 9 -8.57 12.01 -3.17
CA LEU A 9 -7.17 11.61 -3.37
C LEU A 9 -6.78 10.50 -2.39
N ILE A 10 -7.20 10.63 -1.13
CA ILE A 10 -6.96 9.65 -0.07
C ILE A 10 -7.56 8.29 -0.45
N LYS A 11 -8.86 8.25 -0.78
CA LYS A 11 -9.56 7.01 -1.15
C LYS A 11 -8.96 6.36 -2.40
N ARG A 12 -8.59 7.16 -3.40
CA ARG A 12 -7.97 6.64 -4.63
C ARG A 12 -6.63 5.99 -4.33
N ASN A 13 -5.74 6.68 -3.64
CA ASN A 13 -4.39 6.18 -3.37
C ASN A 13 -4.41 5.00 -2.39
N SER A 14 -5.33 4.99 -1.43
CA SER A 14 -5.58 3.85 -0.55
C SER A 14 -5.99 2.59 -1.33
N ARG A 15 -6.93 2.73 -2.29
CA ARG A 15 -7.32 1.62 -3.17
C ARG A 15 -6.17 1.14 -4.04
N ILE A 16 -5.39 2.04 -4.63
CA ILE A 16 -4.21 1.65 -5.44
C ILE A 16 -3.25 0.83 -4.57
N GLY A 17 -2.94 1.27 -3.35
CA GLY A 17 -2.10 0.51 -2.42
C GLY A 17 -2.64 -0.88 -2.09
N GLN A 18 -3.95 -1.01 -1.87
CA GLN A 18 -4.61 -2.31 -1.65
C GLN A 18 -4.48 -3.23 -2.87
N TRP A 19 -4.78 -2.73 -4.08
CA TRP A 19 -4.65 -3.50 -5.31
C TRP A 19 -3.20 -3.88 -5.64
N THR A 20 -2.24 -2.98 -5.41
CA THR A 20 -0.81 -3.27 -5.57
C THR A 20 -0.36 -4.35 -4.60
N THR A 21 -0.80 -4.30 -3.34
CA THR A 21 -0.46 -5.32 -2.33
C THR A 21 -1.08 -6.67 -2.69
N ALA A 22 -2.33 -6.69 -3.15
CA ALA A 22 -3.00 -7.90 -3.62
C ALA A 22 -2.30 -8.49 -4.86
N GLY A 23 -1.90 -7.64 -5.82
CA GLY A 23 -1.14 -8.05 -7.00
C GLY A 23 0.23 -8.62 -6.63
N ALA A 24 0.94 -8.00 -5.68
CA ALA A 24 2.21 -8.51 -5.17
C ALA A 24 2.05 -9.91 -4.59
N LEU A 25 1.01 -10.12 -3.77
CA LEU A 25 0.72 -11.42 -3.16
C LEU A 25 0.40 -12.49 -4.21
N LEU A 26 -0.37 -12.14 -5.24
CA LEU A 26 -0.66 -13.05 -6.35
C LEU A 26 0.62 -13.44 -7.09
N ILE A 27 1.47 -12.48 -7.44
CA ILE A 27 2.74 -12.73 -8.15
C ILE A 27 3.66 -13.62 -7.32
N LEU A 28 3.78 -13.36 -6.01
CA LEU A 28 4.57 -14.19 -5.10
C LEU A 28 3.97 -15.61 -4.96
N GLY A 29 2.65 -15.73 -4.88
CA GLY A 29 1.95 -17.02 -4.85
C GLY A 29 2.17 -17.84 -6.12
N PHE A 30 2.10 -17.20 -7.30
CA PHE A 30 2.42 -17.86 -8.57
C PHE A 30 3.90 -18.25 -8.66
N GLY A 31 4.82 -17.37 -8.24
CA GLY A 31 6.25 -17.68 -8.20
C GLY A 31 6.55 -18.88 -7.29
N MET A 32 5.89 -18.95 -6.13
CA MET A 32 5.98 -20.08 -5.22
C MET A 32 5.42 -21.36 -5.85
N TYR A 33 4.25 -21.31 -6.49
CA TYR A 33 3.67 -22.48 -7.17
C TYR A 33 4.63 -23.06 -8.22
N PHE A 34 5.17 -22.22 -9.11
CA PHE A 34 6.15 -22.67 -10.11
C PHE A 34 7.41 -23.27 -9.49
N SER A 35 7.84 -22.77 -8.33
CA SER A 35 9.01 -23.29 -7.62
C SER A 35 8.80 -24.70 -7.05
N ILE A 36 7.57 -25.06 -6.68
CA ILE A 36 7.27 -26.33 -6.00
C ILE A 36 6.86 -27.42 -7.00
N SER A 37 6.24 -27.04 -8.13
CA SER A 37 5.70 -28.02 -9.09
C SER A 37 6.76 -28.86 -9.82
N ASP A 38 7.90 -28.28 -10.22
CA ASP A 38 9.01 -29.04 -10.85
C ASP A 38 10.36 -28.32 -10.62
N PRO A 39 11.06 -28.62 -9.51
CA PRO A 39 12.30 -27.91 -9.14
C PRO A 39 13.52 -28.26 -10.01
N THR A 40 13.42 -29.26 -10.88
CA THR A 40 14.49 -29.72 -11.78
C THR A 40 14.55 -28.98 -13.12
N ASP A 41 13.53 -28.17 -13.46
CA ASP A 41 13.51 -27.38 -14.69
C ASP A 41 14.18 -26.00 -14.46
N PRO A 42 15.34 -25.72 -15.07
CA PRO A 42 16.07 -24.47 -14.87
C PRO A 42 15.26 -23.22 -15.25
N GLN A 43 14.34 -23.33 -16.21
CA GLN A 43 13.53 -22.20 -16.66
C GLN A 43 12.51 -21.80 -15.60
N ARG A 44 11.91 -22.78 -14.90
CA ARG A 44 10.92 -22.52 -13.85
C ARG A 44 11.54 -21.91 -12.61
N VAL A 45 12.76 -22.32 -12.27
CA VAL A 45 13.57 -21.68 -11.22
C VAL A 45 13.89 -20.22 -11.58
N ALA A 46 14.22 -19.93 -12.85
CA ALA A 46 14.43 -18.56 -13.28
C ALA A 46 13.15 -17.71 -13.19
N TYR A 47 11.99 -18.28 -13.57
CA TYR A 47 10.70 -17.58 -13.44
C TYR A 47 10.29 -17.33 -11.98
N SER A 48 10.53 -18.28 -11.06
CA SER A 48 10.24 -18.10 -9.64
C SER A 48 11.14 -17.02 -9.01
N LEU A 49 12.42 -16.97 -9.40
CA LEU A 49 13.35 -15.91 -8.98
C LEU A 49 12.94 -14.53 -9.51
N LEU A 50 12.53 -14.45 -10.78
CA LEU A 50 11.99 -13.20 -11.35
C LEU A 50 10.72 -12.76 -10.63
N ALA A 51 9.79 -13.68 -10.39
CA ALA A 51 8.56 -13.42 -9.64
C ALA A 51 8.85 -12.95 -8.21
N LEU A 52 9.89 -13.49 -7.56
CA LEU A 52 10.33 -13.06 -6.24
C LEU A 52 10.83 -11.61 -6.26
N VAL A 53 11.69 -11.24 -7.20
CA VAL A 53 12.22 -9.86 -7.33
C VAL A 53 11.09 -8.88 -7.61
N VAL A 54 10.23 -9.19 -8.58
CA VAL A 54 9.09 -8.34 -8.95
C VAL A 54 8.10 -8.23 -7.79
N GLY A 55 7.73 -9.34 -7.18
CA GLY A 55 6.82 -9.39 -6.04
C GLY A 55 7.35 -8.63 -4.83
N PHE A 56 8.66 -8.71 -4.57
CA PHE A 56 9.30 -7.93 -3.51
C PHE A 56 9.19 -6.42 -3.77
N ILE A 57 9.53 -5.95 -4.98
CA ILE A 57 9.42 -4.53 -5.35
C ILE A 57 7.97 -4.04 -5.21
N LEU A 58 7.00 -4.80 -5.74
CA LEU A 58 5.59 -4.45 -5.62
C LEU A 58 5.12 -4.42 -4.16
N THR A 59 5.65 -5.31 -3.31
CA THR A 59 5.36 -5.30 -1.88
C THR A 59 5.88 -4.02 -1.21
N GLN A 60 7.08 -3.56 -1.57
CA GLN A 60 7.62 -2.29 -1.06
C GLN A 60 6.73 -1.11 -1.46
N VAL A 61 6.28 -1.06 -2.71
CA VAL A 61 5.36 -0.02 -3.19
C VAL A 61 4.00 -0.10 -2.49
N GLY A 62 3.44 -1.31 -2.37
CA GLY A 62 2.16 -1.56 -1.69
C GLY A 62 2.21 -1.15 -0.21
N LEU A 63 3.28 -1.50 0.49
CA LEU A 63 3.50 -1.09 1.89
C LEU A 63 3.63 0.43 2.03
N TYR A 64 4.38 1.09 1.14
CA TYR A 64 4.50 2.54 1.14
C TYR A 64 3.12 3.20 0.97
N MET A 65 2.33 2.76 -0.02
CA MET A 65 1.01 3.31 -0.26
C MET A 65 0.03 3.00 0.88
N GLY A 66 0.08 1.78 1.43
CA GLY A 66 -0.76 1.35 2.55
C GLY A 66 -0.47 2.12 3.84
N ASN A 67 0.80 2.38 4.14
CA ASN A 67 1.19 3.17 5.32
C ASN A 67 0.82 4.64 5.17
N ARG A 68 0.92 5.19 3.96
CA ARG A 68 0.66 6.61 3.71
C ARG A 68 -0.83 6.95 3.59
N TRP A 69 -1.64 6.09 2.98
CA TRP A 69 -3.06 6.37 2.69
C TRP A 69 -4.05 5.33 3.20
N GLY A 70 -3.59 4.16 3.64
CA GLY A 70 -4.44 3.01 3.97
C GLY A 70 -4.74 2.83 5.46
N ARG A 71 -3.81 3.16 6.36
CA ARG A 71 -3.96 2.96 7.81
C ARG A 71 -4.43 4.23 8.50
N SER A 72 -5.52 4.14 9.26
CA SER A 72 -5.97 5.18 10.19
C SER A 72 -5.59 4.78 11.63
N PRO A 73 -5.15 5.71 12.51
CA PRO A 73 -5.06 7.16 12.31
C PRO A 73 -3.83 7.56 11.50
N ARG A 74 -4.06 8.24 10.37
CA ARG A 74 -2.99 8.80 9.54
C ARG A 74 -2.34 10.00 10.26
N PRO A 75 -1.10 10.40 9.94
CA PRO A 75 -0.46 11.55 10.59
C PRO A 75 -1.29 12.84 10.53
N ASP A 76 -1.97 13.06 9.42
CA ASP A 76 -2.96 14.09 9.17
C ASP A 76 -4.18 13.99 10.12
N GLU A 77 -4.67 12.79 10.39
CA GLU A 77 -5.79 12.56 11.32
C GLU A 77 -5.36 12.72 12.79
N GLN A 78 -4.09 12.48 13.11
CA GLN A 78 -3.55 12.73 14.45
C GLN A 78 -3.43 14.23 14.73
N LEU A 79 -3.07 15.03 13.73
CA LEU A 79 -3.08 16.49 13.81
C LEU A 79 -4.51 17.02 13.98
N ASP A 80 -5.48 16.49 13.22
CA ASP A 80 -6.90 16.80 13.40
C ASP A 80 -7.36 16.54 14.84
N ALA A 81 -6.93 15.41 15.43
CA ALA A 81 -7.27 15.04 16.80
C ALA A 81 -6.62 15.97 17.85
N GLY A 82 -5.34 16.31 17.67
CA GLY A 82 -4.60 17.19 18.57
C GLY A 82 -5.10 18.65 18.55
N LEU A 83 -5.60 19.12 17.41
CA LEU A 83 -6.05 20.50 17.20
C LEU A 83 -7.56 20.68 17.33
N LYS A 84 -8.29 19.62 17.70
CA LYS A 84 -9.75 19.62 17.89
C LYS A 84 -10.24 20.66 18.91
N GLY A 85 -9.40 21.05 19.87
CA GLY A 85 -9.71 22.06 20.89
C GLY A 85 -9.67 23.52 20.41
N LEU A 86 -9.21 23.78 19.18
CA LEU A 86 -9.13 25.15 18.66
C LEU A 86 -10.51 25.71 18.24
N PRO A 87 -10.76 27.02 18.46
CA PRO A 87 -12.01 27.67 18.07
C PRO A 87 -12.32 27.54 16.57
N GLY A 88 -13.56 27.87 16.19
CA GLY A 88 -14.07 27.73 14.81
C GLY A 88 -13.38 28.61 13.76
N GLU A 89 -12.54 29.56 14.18
CA GLU A 89 -11.87 30.56 13.34
C GLU A 89 -10.68 29.99 12.54
N PHE A 90 -10.11 28.87 12.98
CA PHE A 90 -8.97 28.25 12.32
C PHE A 90 -9.40 27.26 11.23
N ILE A 91 -8.75 27.33 10.06
CA ILE A 91 -8.95 26.43 8.92
C ILE A 91 -7.66 25.64 8.66
N MET A 92 -7.77 24.31 8.57
CA MET A 92 -6.67 23.43 8.17
C MET A 92 -6.93 22.84 6.78
N TYR A 93 -5.89 22.79 5.95
CA TYR A 93 -5.90 22.21 4.61
C TYR A 93 -4.92 21.03 4.53
N HIS A 94 -5.39 19.86 4.11
CA HIS A 94 -4.53 18.70 3.80
C HIS A 94 -5.13 17.71 2.78
#